data_AF-A0A3M6WJ22-F1
#
_entry.id   AF-A0A3M6WJ22-F1
#
_cell.length_a   1.000
_cell.length_b   1.000
_cell.length_c   1.000
_cell.angle_alpha   90.00
_cell.angle_beta   90.00
_cell.angle_gamma   90.00
#
_symmetry.space_group_name_H-M   'P 1'
#
loop_
_entity.id
_entity.type
_entity.pdbx_description
1 polymer ?
#
loop_
_entity_poly.entity_id
_entity_poly.type
_entity_poly.pdbx_seq_one_letter_code
_entity_poly.pdbx_strand_id
1 'polypeptide(L)'
;MSSCDMCRFLIYSGHSPILLSQLITSPTHSILTQSYDSRLRLDQTRPHNGDGFGVGYYTAAPSRQRHSEADVGLRHSSVEQDDVIDLGPEPCIFTSTIPAWNCRNLERLASKTVSPLIFAHVRASTEGALSDSNCHPFSRGALMWMHNGGIGGWKLGVKRRLVTDVADKWFEMVSGSTDSEWAFALFLDTLEKMGVDPDDEVKQRNGFGHTTLRKAILKTIERINGYRMALPEEVRQSSDTRSLLNFAVTDGRSVVCTRYVSSKTDEAASLFFSSGTDWREQPSAAKPGPPK
;
A
#
# COMPACT_ATOMS: atom_id res chain seq x y z
N MET A 1 -3.67 27.70 3.69
CA MET A 1 -3.60 26.33 4.21
C MET A 1 -3.30 25.44 3.02
N SER A 2 -2.13 24.82 2.95
CA SER A 2 -1.91 23.77 1.94
C SER A 2 -2.79 22.59 2.33
N SER A 3 -3.82 22.28 1.53
CA SER A 3 -4.57 21.03 1.73
C SER A 3 -3.60 19.88 1.54
N CYS A 4 -3.61 18.93 2.47
CA CYS A 4 -3.02 17.63 2.24
C CYS A 4 -4.19 16.74 1.81
N ASP A 5 -4.39 16.58 0.49
CA ASP A 5 -5.43 15.68 0.00
C ASP A 5 -5.12 14.27 0.50
N MET A 6 -6.11 13.67 1.13
CA MET A 6 -5.96 12.41 1.85
C MET A 6 -6.54 11.28 1.04
N CYS A 7 -5.64 10.44 0.52
CA CYS A 7 -5.98 9.20 -0.16
C CYS A 7 -6.73 8.22 0.76
N ARG A 8 -7.15 7.07 0.23
CA ARG A 8 -7.62 5.93 1.02
C ARG A 8 -6.89 4.68 0.56
N PHE A 9 -6.57 3.80 1.50
CA PHE A 9 -6.07 2.47 1.17
C PHE A 9 -6.73 1.40 2.01
N LEU A 10 -6.70 0.18 1.48
CA LEU A 10 -7.16 -1.05 2.10
C LEU A 10 -6.07 -2.11 1.97
N ILE A 11 -5.91 -2.91 3.01
CA ILE A 11 -5.00 -4.05 3.04
C ILE A 11 -5.76 -5.24 3.59
N TYR A 12 -5.57 -6.39 2.95
CA TYR A 12 -5.98 -7.69 3.45
C TYR A 12 -4.76 -8.59 3.50
N SER A 13 -4.60 -9.29 4.62
CA SER A 13 -3.62 -10.36 4.80
C SER A 13 -4.31 -11.50 5.56
N GLY A 14 -4.33 -12.68 4.97
CA GLY A 14 -5.01 -13.85 5.52
C GLY A 14 -4.38 -15.15 5.05
N HIS A 15 -4.66 -16.23 5.79
CA HIS A 15 -4.20 -17.57 5.40
C HIS A 15 -4.96 -18.09 4.18
N SER A 16 -6.28 -17.91 4.18
CA SER A 16 -7.16 -18.29 3.07
C SER A 16 -7.22 -17.15 2.05
N PRO A 17 -7.02 -17.42 0.75
CA PRO A 17 -7.25 -16.41 -0.28
C PRO A 17 -8.69 -15.88 -0.25
N ILE A 18 -8.85 -14.58 -0.48
CA ILE A 18 -10.16 -13.93 -0.61
C ILE A 18 -10.33 -13.36 -2.01
N LEU A 19 -11.56 -13.30 -2.49
CA LEU A 19 -11.87 -12.69 -3.78
C LEU A 19 -11.71 -11.17 -3.69
N LEU A 20 -11.01 -10.57 -4.65
CA LEU A 20 -10.75 -9.13 -4.65
C LEU A 20 -12.04 -8.31 -4.56
N SER A 21 -13.12 -8.73 -5.24
CA SER A 21 -14.40 -8.01 -5.20
C SER A 21 -15.00 -7.92 -3.80
N GLN A 22 -14.80 -8.94 -2.95
CA GLN A 22 -15.30 -8.96 -1.56
C GLN A 22 -14.66 -7.89 -0.67
N LEU A 23 -13.54 -7.30 -1.11
CA LEU A 23 -12.86 -6.20 -0.43
C LEU A 23 -13.00 -4.88 -1.19
N ILE A 24 -12.86 -4.92 -2.51
CA ILE A 24 -12.64 -3.74 -3.33
C ILE A 24 -13.96 -3.11 -3.79
N THR A 25 -14.97 -3.92 -4.13
CA THR A 25 -16.19 -3.43 -4.80
C THR A 25 -17.47 -3.74 -4.05
N SER A 26 -17.63 -4.94 -3.49
CA SER A 26 -18.87 -5.42 -2.87
C SER A 26 -19.24 -4.74 -1.54
N PRO A 27 -18.32 -4.43 -0.61
CA PRO A 27 -18.71 -3.80 0.66
C PRO A 27 -19.41 -2.45 0.46
N THR A 28 -20.43 -2.15 1.29
CA THR A 28 -21.18 -0.89 1.24
C THR A 28 -20.29 0.36 1.38
N HIS A 29 -19.18 0.23 2.10
CA HIS A 29 -18.15 1.27 2.27
C HIS A 29 -16.79 0.78 1.74
N SER A 30 -16.80 0.08 0.61
CA SER A 30 -15.61 -0.46 -0.06
C SER A 30 -14.61 0.63 -0.43
N ILE A 31 -13.38 0.23 -0.79
CA ILE A 31 -12.38 1.17 -1.28
C ILE A 31 -12.85 1.87 -2.57
N LEU A 32 -13.64 1.18 -3.40
CA LEU A 32 -14.32 1.80 -4.55
C LEU A 32 -15.33 2.84 -4.09
N THR A 33 -16.21 2.56 -3.13
CA THR A 33 -17.15 3.58 -2.63
C THR A 33 -16.42 4.77 -2.04
N GLN A 34 -15.34 4.53 -1.28
CA GLN A 34 -14.51 5.57 -0.71
C GLN A 34 -13.83 6.45 -1.76
N SER A 35 -13.76 6.04 -3.03
CA SER A 35 -13.23 6.89 -4.09
C SER A 35 -14.14 8.10 -4.42
N TYR A 36 -15.44 8.04 -4.14
CA TYR A 36 -16.37 9.16 -4.38
C TYR A 36 -17.24 9.54 -3.16
N ASP A 37 -17.39 8.66 -2.16
CA ASP A 37 -18.02 8.91 -0.86
C ASP A 37 -17.03 8.58 0.27
N SER A 38 -15.94 9.36 0.38
CA SER A 38 -14.92 9.17 1.40
C SER A 38 -15.36 9.79 2.74
N ARG A 39 -15.51 8.95 3.76
CA ARG A 39 -15.80 9.38 5.15
C ARG A 39 -14.52 9.44 5.98
N LEU A 40 -14.58 10.13 7.13
CA LEU A 40 -13.49 10.20 8.13
C LEU A 40 -12.15 10.75 7.57
N ARG A 41 -12.25 11.70 6.63
CA ARG A 41 -11.12 12.53 6.20
C ARG A 41 -10.91 13.69 7.17
N LEU A 42 -9.65 14.08 7.36
CA LEU A 42 -9.31 15.31 8.10
C LEU A 42 -9.70 16.55 7.28
N ASP A 43 -9.44 16.52 5.96
CA ASP A 43 -9.85 17.56 5.02
C ASP A 43 -11.15 17.16 4.30
N GLN A 44 -12.14 18.04 4.35
CA GLN A 44 -13.46 17.86 3.72
C GLN A 44 -13.64 18.71 2.45
N THR A 45 -12.64 19.52 2.06
CA THR A 45 -12.73 20.46 0.93
C THR A 45 -12.79 19.76 -0.44
N ARG A 46 -12.18 18.57 -0.56
CA ARG A 46 -12.33 17.68 -1.71
C ARG A 46 -12.87 16.33 -1.22
N PRO A 47 -14.11 15.94 -1.56
CA PRO A 47 -14.71 14.73 -1.01
C PRO A 47 -14.32 13.43 -1.73
N HIS A 48 -13.65 13.51 -2.89
CA HIS A 48 -13.35 12.36 -3.75
C HIS A 48 -11.84 12.01 -3.84
N ASN A 49 -11.55 10.75 -4.10
CA ASN A 49 -10.28 10.18 -4.54
C ASN A 49 -10.40 9.81 -6.03
N GLY A 50 -10.45 10.81 -6.90
CA GLY A 50 -10.72 10.62 -8.33
C GLY A 50 -9.47 10.56 -9.23
N ASP A 51 -8.28 10.73 -8.66
CA ASP A 51 -7.05 11.00 -9.42
C ASP A 51 -6.25 9.73 -9.77
N GLY A 52 -6.91 8.58 -9.65
CA GLY A 52 -6.38 7.27 -9.95
C GLY A 52 -6.64 6.24 -8.86
N PHE A 53 -6.31 5.00 -9.17
CA PHE A 53 -6.35 3.89 -8.23
C PHE A 53 -5.25 2.89 -8.55
N GLY A 54 -5.00 1.98 -7.61
CA GLY A 54 -4.25 0.78 -7.90
C GLY A 54 -4.58 -0.35 -6.97
N VAL A 55 -4.32 -1.56 -7.45
CA VAL A 55 -4.49 -2.81 -6.73
C VAL A 55 -3.23 -3.64 -6.94
N GLY A 56 -2.62 -4.07 -5.84
CA GLY A 56 -1.48 -4.99 -5.84
C GLY A 56 -1.83 -6.25 -5.06
N TYR A 57 -1.45 -7.41 -5.55
CA TYR A 57 -1.71 -8.68 -4.86
C TYR A 57 -0.63 -9.71 -5.15
N TYR A 58 -0.39 -10.61 -4.18
CA TYR A 58 0.54 -11.73 -4.36
C TYR A 58 -0.21 -12.98 -4.74
N THR A 59 0.33 -13.74 -5.68
CA THR A 59 -0.19 -15.06 -6.03
C THR A 59 0.32 -16.07 -5.01
N ALA A 60 -0.58 -16.92 -4.48
CA ALA A 60 -0.14 -18.02 -3.66
C ALA A 60 0.64 -19.00 -4.55
N ALA A 61 1.84 -19.39 -4.13
CA ALA A 61 2.46 -20.59 -4.70
C ALA A 61 1.47 -21.75 -4.54
N PRO A 62 1.23 -22.57 -5.58
CA PRO A 62 0.28 -23.68 -5.47
C PRO A 62 0.65 -24.51 -4.25
N SER A 63 -0.28 -24.61 -3.30
CA SER A 63 -0.10 -25.46 -2.14
C SER A 63 0.04 -26.88 -2.66
N ARG A 64 1.19 -27.52 -2.43
CA ARG A 64 1.28 -28.98 -2.50
C ARG A 64 0.16 -29.50 -1.60
N GLN A 65 -0.91 -30.01 -2.19
CA GLN A 65 -1.88 -30.79 -1.44
C GLN A 65 -1.06 -31.91 -0.81
N ARG A 66 -0.89 -31.87 0.52
CA ARG A 66 -0.48 -33.04 1.27
C ARG A 66 -1.64 -34.02 1.14
N HIS A 67 -1.64 -34.83 0.09
CA HIS A 67 -2.36 -36.09 0.14
C HIS A 67 -1.80 -36.83 1.35
N SER A 68 -2.65 -37.08 2.33
CA SER A 68 -2.30 -37.99 3.42
C SER A 68 -1.94 -39.34 2.81
N GLU A 69 -0.70 -39.79 3.02
CA GLU A 69 -0.26 -41.17 2.79
C GLU A 69 -0.99 -42.10 3.76
N ALA A 70 -2.28 -42.30 3.51
CA ALA A 70 -3.11 -43.29 4.18
C ALA A 70 -4.05 -43.93 3.17
N ASP A 71 -3.60 -44.12 1.93
CA ASP A 71 -4.09 -45.20 1.08
C ASP A 71 -3.16 -45.43 -0.11
N VAL A 72 -3.26 -46.62 -0.70
CA VAL A 72 -2.61 -47.09 -1.93
C VAL A 72 -1.26 -47.80 -1.75
N GLY A 73 -1.37 -49.11 -1.46
CA GLY A 73 -0.36 -50.07 -1.87
C GLY A 73 -0.17 -50.11 -3.39
N LEU A 74 1.09 -50.35 -3.79
CA LEU A 74 1.52 -50.89 -5.09
C LEU A 74 0.77 -50.40 -6.33
N ARG A 75 1.17 -49.25 -6.89
CA ARG A 75 1.24 -49.07 -8.35
C ARG A 75 2.48 -48.24 -8.74
N HIS A 76 3.26 -48.83 -9.63
CA HIS A 76 4.30 -48.19 -10.41
C HIS A 76 3.62 -47.27 -11.43
N SER A 77 3.67 -45.96 -11.22
CA SER A 77 3.36 -44.98 -12.27
C SER A 77 4.17 -43.72 -12.02
N SER A 78 4.92 -43.33 -13.05
CA SER A 78 5.64 -42.07 -13.22
C SER A 78 5.00 -40.93 -12.44
N VAL A 79 5.74 -40.39 -11.46
CA VAL A 79 5.38 -39.16 -10.79
C VAL A 79 5.41 -38.05 -11.84
N GLU A 80 4.24 -37.65 -12.33
CA GLU A 80 4.10 -36.39 -13.04
C GLU A 80 4.50 -35.30 -12.03
N GLN A 81 5.68 -34.75 -12.27
CA GLN A 81 6.17 -33.59 -11.56
C GLN A 81 5.24 -32.46 -11.97
N ASP A 82 4.20 -32.19 -11.16
CA ASP A 82 3.33 -31.03 -11.34
C ASP A 82 4.26 -29.84 -11.60
N ASP A 83 4.24 -29.31 -12.83
CA ASP A 83 5.01 -28.16 -13.25
C ASP A 83 4.48 -26.94 -12.50
N VAL A 84 4.94 -26.77 -11.26
CA VAL A 84 4.64 -25.61 -10.44
C VAL A 84 5.25 -24.39 -11.14
N ILE A 85 4.40 -23.59 -11.77
CA ILE A 85 4.82 -22.34 -12.41
C ILE A 85 5.29 -21.38 -11.30
N ASP A 86 6.59 -21.13 -11.24
CA ASP A 86 7.18 -20.10 -10.39
C ASP A 86 6.91 -18.73 -11.01
N LEU A 87 5.99 -17.97 -10.40
CA LEU A 87 5.63 -16.63 -10.84
C LEU A 87 6.57 -15.53 -10.32
N GLY A 88 7.57 -15.91 -9.52
CA GLY A 88 8.46 -14.96 -8.86
C GLY A 88 7.87 -14.39 -7.57
N PRO A 89 8.68 -13.64 -6.81
CA PRO A 89 8.25 -13.01 -5.56
C PRO A 89 7.49 -11.69 -5.75
N GLU A 90 7.48 -11.12 -6.95
CA GLU A 90 6.86 -9.83 -7.25
C GLU A 90 5.33 -9.87 -7.12
N PRO A 91 4.70 -8.79 -6.64
CA PRO A 91 3.24 -8.67 -6.70
C PRO A 91 2.77 -8.42 -8.14
N CYS A 92 1.56 -8.86 -8.46
CA CYS A 92 0.86 -8.36 -9.63
C CYS A 92 0.22 -7.01 -9.29
N ILE A 93 0.53 -5.96 -10.06
CA ILE A 93 0.02 -4.60 -9.85
C ILE A 93 -0.80 -4.15 -11.04
N PHE A 94 -1.99 -3.62 -10.76
CA PHE A 94 -2.87 -2.97 -11.71
C PHE A 94 -3.18 -1.56 -11.24
N THR A 95 -2.64 -0.56 -11.93
CA THR A 95 -2.83 0.88 -11.68
C THR A 95 -3.54 1.54 -12.84
N SER A 96 -4.18 2.68 -12.58
CA SER A 96 -4.76 3.52 -13.61
C SER A 96 -5.04 4.93 -13.08
N THR A 97 -4.92 5.92 -13.97
CA THR A 97 -5.24 7.33 -13.69
C THR A 97 -6.74 7.64 -13.78
N ILE A 98 -7.54 6.77 -14.39
CA ILE A 98 -8.99 6.95 -14.41
C ILE A 98 -9.57 6.71 -13.01
N PRO A 99 -10.68 7.38 -12.62
CA PRO A 99 -11.32 7.11 -11.36
C PRO A 99 -11.79 5.64 -11.22
N ALA A 100 -11.62 5.06 -10.02
CA ALA A 100 -11.94 3.64 -9.78
C ALA A 100 -13.38 3.26 -10.16
N TRP A 101 -14.36 4.14 -9.86
CA TRP A 101 -15.78 3.92 -10.17
C TRP A 101 -16.09 3.85 -11.67
N ASN A 102 -15.19 4.32 -12.53
CA ASN A 102 -15.35 4.30 -13.98
C ASN A 102 -14.55 3.16 -14.65
N CYS A 103 -13.82 2.35 -13.88
CA CYS A 103 -12.98 1.29 -14.43
C CYS A 103 -13.70 -0.07 -14.48
N ARG A 104 -14.30 -0.39 -15.63
CA ARG A 104 -14.92 -1.72 -15.85
C ARG A 104 -13.94 -2.88 -15.75
N ASN A 105 -12.66 -2.66 -16.07
CA ASN A 105 -11.64 -3.70 -15.97
C ASN A 105 -11.30 -4.03 -14.52
N LEU A 106 -11.32 -3.03 -13.62
CA LEU A 106 -11.17 -3.27 -12.18
C LEU A 106 -12.25 -4.23 -11.68
N GLU A 107 -13.51 -3.98 -12.03
CA GLU A 107 -14.63 -4.83 -11.63
C GLU A 107 -14.51 -6.27 -12.16
N ARG A 108 -14.15 -6.42 -13.45
CA ARG A 108 -13.92 -7.73 -14.08
C ARG A 108 -12.81 -8.50 -13.39
N LEU A 109 -11.64 -7.88 -13.20
CA LEU A 109 -10.49 -8.49 -12.54
C LEU A 109 -10.81 -8.85 -11.09
N ALA A 110 -11.43 -7.93 -10.35
CA ALA A 110 -11.78 -8.15 -8.95
C ALA A 110 -12.74 -9.34 -8.77
N SER A 111 -13.64 -9.58 -9.72
CA SER A 111 -14.61 -10.69 -9.68
C SER A 111 -14.01 -12.08 -9.95
N LYS A 112 -12.76 -12.16 -10.41
CA LYS A 112 -12.10 -13.42 -10.81
C LYS A 112 -10.74 -13.67 -10.16
N THR A 113 -10.25 -12.74 -9.36
CA THR A 113 -8.91 -12.82 -8.77
C THR A 113 -9.02 -13.07 -7.28
N VAL A 114 -8.34 -14.11 -6.80
CA VAL A 114 -8.22 -14.43 -5.38
C VAL A 114 -6.77 -14.26 -4.93
N SER A 115 -6.56 -13.76 -3.71
CA SER A 115 -5.21 -13.66 -3.15
C SER A 115 -5.26 -13.67 -1.61
N PRO A 116 -4.24 -14.25 -0.94
CA PRO A 116 -4.09 -14.15 0.50
C PRO A 116 -3.59 -12.78 0.98
N LEU A 117 -3.06 -11.94 0.07
CA LEU A 117 -2.44 -10.66 0.41
C LEU A 117 -2.73 -9.62 -0.67
N ILE A 118 -3.60 -8.67 -0.33
CA ILE A 118 -4.16 -7.68 -1.27
C ILE A 118 -3.97 -6.28 -0.70
N PHE A 119 -3.53 -5.37 -1.56
CA PHE A 119 -3.36 -3.95 -1.32
C PHE A 119 -4.20 -3.21 -2.35
N ALA A 120 -4.99 -2.24 -1.91
CA ALA A 120 -5.77 -1.39 -2.80
C ALA A 120 -5.68 0.06 -2.35
N HIS A 121 -5.59 0.99 -3.29
CA HIS A 121 -5.43 2.41 -3.02
C HIS A 121 -6.24 3.24 -4.01
N VAL A 122 -6.88 4.29 -3.52
CA VAL A 122 -7.55 5.31 -4.35
C VAL A 122 -6.93 6.67 -4.03
N ARG A 123 -6.55 7.37 -5.09
CA ARG A 123 -5.69 8.56 -5.01
C ARG A 123 -6.50 9.85 -5.00
N ALA A 124 -6.12 10.76 -4.10
CA ALA A 124 -6.53 12.16 -4.09
C ALA A 124 -5.25 13.01 -4.12
N SER A 125 -4.99 13.70 -5.23
CA SER A 125 -3.67 14.25 -5.56
C SER A 125 -3.54 15.72 -5.19
N THR A 126 -2.61 16.00 -4.29
CA THR A 126 -2.00 17.34 -4.11
C THR A 126 -0.70 17.51 -4.87
N GLU A 127 0.02 16.40 -5.10
CA GLU A 127 1.36 16.38 -5.69
C GLU A 127 1.45 15.41 -6.87
N GLY A 128 2.22 15.81 -7.87
CA GLY A 128 2.46 15.06 -9.11
C GLY A 128 1.32 15.12 -10.12
N ALA A 129 1.65 14.98 -11.40
CA ALA A 129 0.67 14.96 -12.48
C ALA A 129 -0.25 13.72 -12.40
N LEU A 130 -1.34 13.72 -13.17
CA LEU A 130 -2.12 12.52 -13.44
C LEU A 130 -1.28 11.59 -14.32
N SER A 131 -0.58 10.65 -13.68
CA SER A 131 0.28 9.66 -14.30
C SER A 131 0.13 8.34 -13.57
N ASP A 132 0.26 7.25 -14.30
CA ASP A 132 0.24 5.90 -13.74
C ASP A 132 1.40 5.70 -12.75
N SER A 133 2.58 6.25 -13.07
CA SER A 133 3.76 6.26 -12.19
C SER A 133 3.57 7.01 -10.87
N ASN A 134 2.47 7.74 -10.69
CA ASN A 134 2.14 8.40 -9.42
C ASN A 134 1.03 7.66 -8.65
N CYS A 135 0.54 6.54 -9.16
CA CYS A 135 -0.50 5.74 -8.53
C CYS A 135 0.10 4.66 -7.64
N HIS A 136 -0.37 4.59 -6.40
CA HIS A 136 -0.03 3.49 -5.50
C HIS A 136 -0.71 2.19 -5.97
N PRO A 137 -0.15 1.02 -5.65
CA PRO A 137 1.07 0.80 -4.86
C PRO A 137 2.36 0.91 -5.69
N PHE A 138 3.47 1.31 -5.05
CA PHE A 138 4.83 1.23 -5.61
C PHE A 138 5.46 -0.11 -5.27
N SER A 139 6.43 -0.58 -6.06
CA SER A 139 7.11 -1.86 -5.77
C SER A 139 8.58 -1.91 -6.17
N ARG A 140 9.32 -2.83 -5.51
CA ARG A 140 10.68 -3.25 -5.84
C ARG A 140 10.85 -4.72 -5.45
N GLY A 141 10.85 -5.61 -6.44
CA GLY A 141 10.75 -7.05 -6.17
C GLY A 141 9.46 -7.37 -5.42
N ALA A 142 9.57 -8.18 -4.38
CA ALA A 142 8.53 -8.51 -3.42
C ALA A 142 8.13 -7.36 -2.50
N LEU A 143 8.87 -6.25 -2.43
CA LEU A 143 8.50 -5.13 -1.58
C LEU A 143 7.43 -4.28 -2.25
N MET A 144 6.31 -4.05 -1.57
CA MET A 144 5.24 -3.18 -2.04
C MET A 144 4.90 -2.11 -1.01
N TRP A 145 4.64 -0.88 -1.46
CA TRP A 145 4.51 0.32 -0.63
C TRP A 145 3.28 1.16 -0.98
N MET A 146 2.59 1.63 0.05
CA MET A 146 1.51 2.61 -0.04
C MET A 146 1.69 3.74 0.96
N HIS A 147 1.23 4.94 0.60
CA HIS A 147 1.19 6.09 1.48
C HIS A 147 -0.17 6.78 1.43
N ASN A 148 -0.70 7.12 2.60
CA ASN A 148 -1.82 8.05 2.76
C ASN A 148 -1.39 9.23 3.63
N GLY A 149 -1.35 10.41 3.03
CA GLY A 149 -0.89 11.63 3.65
C GLY A 149 0.10 12.36 2.75
N GLY A 150 1.04 13.07 3.36
CA GLY A 150 1.98 13.92 2.67
C GLY A 150 3.19 14.25 3.53
N ILE A 151 4.34 14.46 2.89
CA ILE A 151 5.55 14.96 3.54
C ILE A 151 5.45 16.49 3.62
N GLY A 152 5.34 16.99 4.85
CA GLY A 152 5.20 18.41 5.10
C GLY A 152 6.45 19.20 4.69
N GLY A 153 6.24 20.36 4.07
CA GLY A 153 7.34 21.19 3.54
C GLY A 153 8.01 20.63 2.29
N TRP A 154 7.36 19.72 1.55
CA TRP A 154 7.89 19.09 0.34
C TRP A 154 8.54 20.09 -0.64
N LYS A 155 7.76 21.11 -1.05
CA LYS A 155 8.21 22.20 -1.95
C LYS A 155 8.99 23.31 -1.26
N LEU A 156 9.16 23.26 0.06
CA LEU A 156 9.84 24.29 0.87
C LEU A 156 11.30 23.93 1.18
N GLY A 157 11.81 22.83 0.63
CA GLY A 157 13.21 22.41 0.77
C GLY A 157 13.37 20.95 1.22
N VAL A 158 12.32 20.30 1.72
CA VAL A 158 12.40 18.89 2.14
C VAL A 158 12.72 17.99 0.95
N LYS A 159 12.08 18.19 -0.21
CA LYS A 159 12.38 17.42 -1.43
C LYS A 159 13.86 17.44 -1.76
N ARG A 160 14.48 18.63 -1.81
CA ARG A 160 15.90 18.78 -2.14
C ARG A 160 16.80 18.02 -1.16
N ARG A 161 16.51 18.11 0.15
CA ARG A 161 17.28 17.42 1.19
C ARG A 161 17.15 15.91 1.08
N LEU A 162 15.92 15.41 0.94
CA LEU A 162 15.65 13.97 0.79
C LEU A 162 16.37 13.42 -0.44
N VAL A 163 16.17 14.06 -1.60
CA VAL A 163 16.77 13.63 -2.87
C VAL A 163 18.30 13.58 -2.80
N THR A 164 18.94 14.47 -2.03
CA THR A 164 20.40 14.48 -1.88
C THR A 164 20.91 13.40 -0.91
N ASP A 165 20.08 12.90 0.01
CA ASP A 165 20.48 11.90 1.02
C ASP A 165 20.24 10.44 0.57
N VAL A 166 19.41 10.25 -0.46
CA VAL A 166 19.14 8.94 -1.05
C VAL A 166 20.29 8.54 -1.97
N ALA A 167 20.80 7.31 -1.85
CA ALA A 167 21.86 6.80 -2.72
C ALA A 167 21.40 6.69 -4.18
N ASP A 168 22.35 6.83 -5.12
CA ASP A 168 22.10 6.85 -6.58
C ASP A 168 21.23 5.68 -7.05
N LYS A 169 21.51 4.46 -6.53
CA LYS A 169 20.74 3.24 -6.82
C LYS A 169 19.22 3.42 -6.61
N TRP A 170 18.83 4.10 -5.53
CA TRP A 170 17.42 4.32 -5.18
C TRP A 170 16.87 5.64 -5.73
N PHE A 171 17.75 6.58 -6.09
CA PHE A 171 17.35 7.78 -6.84
C PHE A 171 16.87 7.40 -8.24
N GLU A 172 17.62 6.54 -8.94
CA GLU A 172 17.36 6.16 -10.33
C GLU A 172 16.07 5.37 -10.53
N MET A 173 15.54 4.76 -9.46
CA MET A 173 14.29 3.99 -9.54
C MET A 173 13.03 4.86 -9.56
N VAL A 174 13.13 6.12 -9.13
CA VAL A 174 11.97 7.01 -9.00
C VAL A 174 11.52 7.44 -10.38
N SER A 175 10.32 7.04 -10.76
CA SER A 175 9.74 7.24 -12.09
C SER A 175 8.68 8.35 -12.13
N GLY A 176 8.00 8.56 -11.02
CA GLY A 176 7.01 9.58 -10.82
C GLY A 176 7.59 10.82 -10.14
N SER A 177 6.70 11.55 -9.48
CA SER A 177 6.97 12.90 -8.96
C SER A 177 6.40 13.14 -7.56
N THR A 178 5.76 12.12 -6.98
CA THR A 178 5.12 12.21 -5.68
C THR A 178 6.14 12.12 -4.55
N ASP A 179 5.84 12.81 -3.46
CA ASP A 179 6.55 12.61 -2.19
C ASP A 179 6.48 11.16 -1.68
N SER A 180 5.42 10.45 -2.04
CA SER A 180 5.10 9.09 -1.65
C SER A 180 6.06 8.06 -2.27
N GLU A 181 6.41 8.23 -3.54
CA GLU A 181 7.42 7.40 -4.22
C GLU A 181 8.83 7.71 -3.71
N TRP A 182 9.13 8.99 -3.47
CA TRP A 182 10.38 9.39 -2.82
C TRP A 182 10.51 8.85 -1.40
N ALA A 183 9.40 8.73 -0.65
CA ALA A 183 9.38 8.07 0.65
C ALA A 183 9.70 6.57 0.54
N PHE A 184 9.26 5.92 -0.54
CA PHE A 184 9.59 4.52 -0.81
C PHE A 184 11.07 4.35 -1.15
N ALA A 185 11.64 5.19 -2.02
CA ALA A 185 13.07 5.19 -2.30
C ALA A 185 13.90 5.42 -1.03
N LEU A 186 13.49 6.36 -0.18
CA LEU A 186 14.11 6.60 1.12
C LEU A 186 14.01 5.39 2.06
N PHE A 187 12.90 4.64 2.02
CA PHE A 187 12.73 3.42 2.78
C PHE A 187 13.68 2.31 2.35
N LEU A 188 13.88 2.13 1.04
CA LEU A 188 14.83 1.15 0.50
C LEU A 188 16.27 1.52 0.85
N ASP A 189 16.64 2.80 0.70
CA ASP A 189 17.93 3.33 1.16
C ASP A 189 18.13 3.14 2.67
N THR A 190 17.07 3.28 3.46
CA THR A 190 17.12 3.05 4.91
C THR A 190 17.34 1.57 5.24
N LEU A 191 16.69 0.65 4.53
CA LEU A 191 16.92 -0.79 4.67
C LEU A 191 18.37 -1.16 4.38
N GLU A 192 18.91 -0.66 3.27
CA GLU A 192 20.30 -0.90 2.87
C GLU A 192 21.29 -0.34 3.89
N LYS A 193 21.08 0.89 4.37
CA LYS A 193 21.88 1.52 5.44
C LYS A 193 21.78 0.77 6.78
N MET A 194 20.75 -0.05 6.98
CA MET A 194 20.63 -0.95 8.13
C MET A 194 21.36 -2.28 7.94
N GLY A 195 22.02 -2.49 6.80
CA GLY A 195 22.69 -3.74 6.45
C GLY A 195 21.77 -4.81 5.85
N VAL A 196 20.59 -4.42 5.36
CA VAL A 196 19.64 -5.34 4.70
C VAL A 196 19.49 -4.91 3.25
N ASP A 197 20.10 -5.66 2.34
CA ASP A 197 19.99 -5.40 0.90
C ASP A 197 18.53 -5.62 0.44
N PRO A 198 17.84 -4.57 -0.05
CA PRO A 198 16.50 -4.72 -0.59
C PRO A 198 16.43 -5.62 -1.83
N ASP A 199 17.54 -5.92 -2.52
CA ASP A 199 17.57 -6.83 -3.67
C ASP A 199 18.07 -8.26 -3.33
N ASP A 200 18.20 -8.59 -2.03
CA ASP A 200 18.59 -9.94 -1.59
C ASP A 200 17.61 -11.01 -2.09
N GLU A 201 18.05 -11.85 -3.02
CA GLU A 201 17.22 -12.87 -3.69
C GLU A 201 16.48 -13.80 -2.71
N VAL A 202 17.12 -14.14 -1.58
CA VAL A 202 16.56 -15.03 -0.57
C VAL A 202 15.44 -14.33 0.19
N LYS A 203 15.65 -13.08 0.60
CA LYS A 203 14.63 -12.27 1.32
C LYS A 203 13.49 -11.85 0.41
N GLN A 204 13.77 -11.63 -0.87
CA GLN A 204 12.74 -11.40 -1.87
C GLN A 204 11.74 -12.57 -1.91
N ARG A 205 12.21 -13.82 -1.82
CA ARG A 205 11.31 -15.00 -1.82
C ARG A 205 10.76 -15.37 -0.44
N ASN A 206 11.56 -15.23 0.60
CA ASN A 206 11.24 -15.73 1.95
C ASN A 206 10.69 -14.65 2.90
N GLY A 207 10.69 -13.39 2.46
CA GLY A 207 10.35 -12.23 3.27
C GLY A 207 11.56 -11.66 4.01
N PHE A 208 11.49 -10.35 4.27
CA PHE A 208 12.45 -9.58 5.08
C PHE A 208 12.12 -9.64 6.57
N GLY A 209 10.85 -9.96 6.88
CA GLY A 209 10.32 -10.12 8.23
C GLY A 209 9.81 -8.80 8.83
N HIS A 210 8.65 -8.88 9.47
CA HIS A 210 7.96 -7.71 10.04
C HIS A 210 8.81 -6.86 11.00
N THR A 211 9.74 -7.47 11.75
CA THR A 211 10.61 -6.74 12.69
C THR A 211 11.61 -5.85 11.95
N THR A 212 12.17 -6.34 10.85
CA THR A 212 13.09 -5.59 9.98
C THR A 212 12.36 -4.44 9.31
N LEU A 213 11.21 -4.73 8.68
CA LEU A 213 10.37 -3.73 8.02
C LEU A 213 9.92 -2.63 8.98
N ARG A 214 9.51 -3.00 10.21
CA ARG A 214 9.14 -2.04 11.27
C ARG A 214 10.30 -1.12 11.64
N LYS A 215 11.50 -1.67 11.86
CA LYS A 215 12.67 -0.86 12.20
C LYS A 215 13.03 0.10 11.06
N ALA A 216 12.96 -0.36 9.82
CA ALA A 216 13.23 0.44 8.64
C ALA A 216 12.22 1.59 8.49
N ILE A 217 10.91 1.31 8.56
CA ILE A 217 9.87 2.36 8.51
C ILE A 217 10.06 3.42 9.60
N LEU A 218 10.37 3.01 10.84
CA LEU A 218 10.57 3.95 11.93
C LEU A 218 11.78 4.87 11.67
N LYS A 219 12.87 4.32 11.13
CA LYS A 219 14.05 5.09 10.72
C LYS A 219 13.78 5.98 9.50
N THR A 220 12.96 5.54 8.56
CA THR A 220 12.50 6.38 7.44
C THR A 220 11.75 7.60 7.95
N ILE A 221 10.82 7.41 8.90
CA ILE A 221 10.08 8.51 9.54
C ILE A 221 11.02 9.44 10.33
N GLU A 222 12.01 8.89 11.03
CA GLU A 222 13.05 9.67 11.71
C GLU A 222 13.81 10.58 10.73
N ARG A 223 14.26 10.04 9.59
CA ARG A 223 14.94 10.81 8.53
C ARG A 223 14.06 11.90 7.94
N ILE A 224 12.79 11.59 7.62
CA ILE A 224 11.82 12.58 7.11
C ILE A 224 11.65 13.74 8.11
N ASN A 225 11.51 13.42 9.40
CA ASN A 225 11.44 14.44 10.45
C ASN A 225 12.73 15.27 10.54
N GLY A 226 13.89 14.64 10.38
CA GLY A 226 15.18 15.33 10.32
C GLY A 226 15.22 16.39 9.21
N TYR A 227 14.80 16.04 7.99
CA TYR A 227 14.75 17.01 6.87
C TYR A 227 13.82 18.18 7.14
N ARG A 228 12.66 17.89 7.76
CA ARG A 228 11.68 18.90 8.14
C ARG A 228 12.24 19.84 9.20
N MET A 229 12.91 19.31 10.23
CA MET A 229 13.53 20.11 11.30
C MET A 229 14.72 20.94 10.80
N ALA A 230 15.38 20.50 9.74
CA ALA A 230 16.44 21.25 9.06
C ALA A 230 15.92 22.41 8.18
N LEU A 231 14.60 22.62 8.06
CA LEU A 231 14.07 23.82 7.41
C LEU A 231 14.30 25.07 8.28
N PRO A 232 14.53 26.26 7.68
CA PRO A 232 14.65 27.51 8.42
C PRO A 232 13.45 27.74 9.35
N GLU A 233 13.68 28.29 10.54
CA GLU A 233 12.63 28.54 11.54
C GLU A 233 11.47 29.37 10.96
N GLU A 234 11.80 30.43 10.21
CA GLU A 234 10.82 31.30 9.54
C GLU A 234 9.87 30.51 8.62
N VAL A 235 10.39 29.53 7.88
CA VAL A 235 9.60 28.67 6.99
C VAL A 235 8.70 27.74 7.80
N ARG A 236 9.22 27.18 8.90
CA ARG A 236 8.45 26.29 9.78
C ARG A 236 7.31 27.00 10.51
N GLN A 237 7.45 28.29 10.80
CA GLN A 237 6.43 29.10 11.47
C GLN A 237 5.41 29.68 10.49
N SER A 238 5.83 30.04 9.27
CA SER A 238 4.98 30.69 8.27
C SER A 238 4.15 29.73 7.41
N SER A 239 4.54 28.45 7.34
CA SER A 239 3.90 27.45 6.47
C SER A 239 3.52 26.17 7.22
N ASP A 240 2.48 25.49 6.73
CA ASP A 240 2.15 24.16 7.22
C ASP A 240 3.21 23.16 6.73
N THR A 241 4.07 22.73 7.67
CA THR A 241 5.12 21.73 7.44
C THR A 241 4.77 20.39 8.07
N ARG A 242 3.52 20.17 8.51
CA ARG A 242 3.12 18.91 9.15
C ARG A 242 3.16 17.77 8.15
N SER A 243 3.71 16.63 8.59
CA SER A 243 3.72 15.39 7.81
C SER A 243 2.68 14.43 8.35
N LEU A 244 1.86 13.88 7.46
CA LEU A 244 0.95 12.77 7.72
C LEU A 244 1.55 11.56 7.02
N LEU A 245 1.99 10.55 7.77
CA LEU A 245 2.80 9.45 7.24
C LEU A 245 2.16 8.10 7.55
N ASN A 246 0.94 7.89 7.06
CA ASN A 246 0.34 6.56 7.10
C ASN A 246 0.94 5.73 5.97
N PHE A 247 2.04 5.06 6.25
CA PHE A 247 2.70 4.15 5.34
C PHE A 247 2.15 2.74 5.53
N ALA A 248 2.20 1.96 4.46
CA ALA A 248 2.04 0.52 4.52
C ALA A 248 3.09 -0.13 3.63
N VAL A 249 3.77 -1.13 4.17
CA VAL A 249 4.75 -1.93 3.44
C VAL A 249 4.47 -3.41 3.63
N THR A 250 4.77 -4.19 2.60
CA THR A 250 4.80 -5.64 2.66
C THR A 250 5.97 -6.21 1.87
N ASP A 251 6.41 -7.40 2.25
CA ASP A 251 7.38 -8.25 1.55
C ASP A 251 6.71 -9.50 0.94
N GLY A 252 5.39 -9.47 0.72
CA GLY A 252 4.61 -10.63 0.29
C GLY A 252 4.19 -11.59 1.40
N ARG A 253 4.68 -11.41 2.64
CA ARG A 253 4.40 -12.31 3.78
C ARG A 253 4.03 -11.57 5.06
N SER A 254 4.73 -10.48 5.33
CA SER A 254 4.58 -9.59 6.47
C SER A 254 3.94 -8.28 5.99
N VAL A 255 3.12 -7.67 6.85
CA VAL A 255 2.59 -6.32 6.63
C VAL A 255 2.97 -5.44 7.81
N VAL A 256 3.46 -4.24 7.53
CA VAL A 256 3.69 -3.20 8.55
C VAL A 256 3.02 -1.92 8.10
N CYS A 257 2.20 -1.34 8.97
CA CYS A 257 1.53 -0.07 8.72
C CYS A 257 1.86 0.93 9.83
N THR A 258 1.86 2.22 9.49
CA THR A 258 1.97 3.31 10.45
C THR A 258 0.72 4.16 10.47
N ARG A 259 0.41 4.70 11.65
CA ARG A 259 -0.47 5.86 11.82
C ARG A 259 0.36 6.96 12.47
N TYR A 260 0.71 8.01 11.72
CA TYR A 260 1.67 9.01 12.18
C TYR A 260 1.34 10.43 11.73
N VAL A 261 1.55 11.38 12.64
CA VAL A 261 1.57 12.82 12.36
C VAL A 261 2.78 13.44 13.06
N SER A 262 3.46 14.38 12.40
CA SER A 262 4.63 15.05 12.98
C SER A 262 4.30 16.15 13.99
N SER A 263 3.01 16.44 14.18
CA SER A 263 2.49 17.43 15.11
C SER A 263 2.20 16.79 16.46
N LYS A 264 2.38 17.53 17.56
CA LYS A 264 2.04 17.07 18.91
C LYS A 264 0.57 17.30 19.27
N THR A 265 -0.12 18.16 18.53
CA THR A 265 -1.48 18.62 18.84
C THR A 265 -2.51 18.16 17.84
N ASP A 266 -2.10 17.88 16.60
CA ASP A 266 -3.02 17.47 15.55
C ASP A 266 -3.24 15.95 15.55
N GLU A 267 -4.39 15.55 15.00
CA GLU A 267 -4.71 14.15 14.83
C GLU A 267 -4.05 13.58 13.57
N ALA A 268 -3.52 12.36 13.66
CA ALA A 268 -3.06 11.61 12.50
C ALA A 268 -4.24 11.15 11.63
N ALA A 269 -3.95 10.96 10.33
CA ALA A 269 -4.88 10.37 9.39
C ALA A 269 -5.48 9.06 9.92
N SER A 270 -6.77 8.85 9.67
CA SER A 270 -7.49 7.65 10.12
C SER A 270 -6.86 6.37 9.57
N LEU A 271 -6.70 5.38 10.45
CA LEU A 271 -6.27 4.02 10.11
C LEU A 271 -6.98 3.06 11.07
N PHE A 272 -7.66 2.06 10.53
CA PHE A 272 -8.37 1.05 11.29
C PHE A 272 -7.78 -0.33 10.96
N PHE A 273 -7.76 -1.21 11.95
CA PHE A 273 -7.41 -2.61 11.74
C PHE A 273 -8.47 -3.50 12.38
N SER A 274 -8.68 -4.67 11.78
CA SER A 274 -9.52 -5.72 12.31
C SER A 274 -8.82 -7.05 12.07
N SER A 275 -8.99 -8.00 12.99
CA SER A 275 -8.43 -9.33 12.92
C SER A 275 -9.50 -10.36 13.30
N GLY A 276 -9.53 -11.48 12.60
CA GLY A 276 -10.47 -12.56 12.83
C GLY A 276 -9.99 -13.86 12.19
N THR A 277 -10.69 -14.95 12.46
CA THR A 277 -10.37 -16.29 11.92
C THR A 277 -11.06 -16.54 10.57
N ASP A 278 -12.26 -16.00 10.38
CA ASP A 278 -13.07 -16.18 9.19
C ASP A 278 -13.59 -14.85 8.65
N TRP A 279 -13.71 -14.77 7.33
CA TRP A 279 -14.44 -13.69 6.66
C TRP A 279 -15.90 -14.12 6.45
N ARG A 280 -16.84 -13.27 6.86
CA ARG A 280 -18.28 -13.48 6.62
C ARG A 280 -18.91 -12.20 6.12
N GLU A 281 -19.66 -12.29 5.03
CA GLU A 281 -20.50 -11.21 4.55
C GLU A 281 -21.66 -10.99 5.52
N GLN A 282 -21.91 -9.73 5.89
CA GLN A 282 -23.11 -9.35 6.64
C GLN A 282 -24.08 -8.66 5.68
N PRO A 283 -25.38 -9.03 5.69
CA PRO A 283 -26.38 -8.32 4.91
C PRO A 283 -26.44 -6.85 5.34
N SER A 284 -26.45 -5.93 4.37
CA SER A 284 -26.72 -4.51 4.69
C SER A 284 -28.09 -4.40 5.35
N ALA A 285 -28.19 -3.68 6.47
CA ALA A 285 -29.48 -3.31 7.03
C ALA A 285 -30.31 -2.64 5.93
N ALA A 286 -31.50 -3.18 5.64
CA ALA A 286 -32.38 -2.64 4.62
C ALA A 286 -32.67 -1.17 4.94
N LYS A 287 -32.50 -0.27 3.97
CA LYS A 287 -33.01 1.10 4.09
C LYS A 287 -34.52 0.99 4.30
N PRO A 288 -35.13 1.66 5.30
CA PRO A 288 -36.58 1.71 5.40
C PRO A 288 -37.11 2.31 4.10
N GLY A 289 -38.04 1.60 3.46
CA GLY A 289 -38.69 2.07 2.23
C GLY A 289 -39.39 3.40 2.43
N PRO A 290 -39.68 4.16 1.35
CA PRO A 290 -40.40 5.41 1.48
C PRO A 290 -41.77 5.16 2.12
N PRO A 291 -42.28 6.09 2.96
CA PRO A 291 -43.64 6.00 3.46
C PRO A 291 -44.61 5.96 2.27
N LYS A 292 -45.54 5.01 2.31
CA LYS A 292 -46.64 4.87 1.33
C LYS A 292 -47.54 6.09 1.34
#